data_AF-A0A0D2J5E4-F1
#
_entry.id   AF-A0A0D2J5E4-F1
#
_cell.length_a   1.000
_cell.length_b   1.000
_cell.length_c   1.000
_cell.angle_alpha   90.00
_cell.angle_beta   90.00
_cell.angle_gamma   90.00
#
_symmetry.space_group_name_H-M   'P 1'
#
loop_
_entity.id
_entity.type
_entity.pdbx_description
1 polymer ?
#
loop_
_entity_poly.entity_id
_entity_poly.type
_entity_poly.pdbx_seq_one_letter_code
_entity_poly.pdbx_strand_id
1 'polypeptide(L)'
;MGRAGGGGGSSSAVAAPVEGGVGAGAGAGAGERALAIMKMAEKFSRDASKPADEDVAKRVFHVAAGRVEVRYHLGEGRITAGHVVLQRDGPAQAVQINPLAPKPRALDLLQLFRTLQAAERDACQAVRDSEWESREIARVRAGQEQGIALEVPYYDVARVKAEDSDDEPPDEASSAADYLTPFLPPGLGAGGMTREQCLAVRERCLRALKDRLARLDEEQAALARRQAAFSRDRDMLTPAEEEEHEVAAQEAGFRINILQRRLARHEEAALSKYYELDRKLRNDARLALLLVPA
;
A
#
# COMPACT_ATOMS: atom_id res chain seq x y z
N MET A 1 -93.73 6.00 -28.91
CA MET A 1 -92.76 5.33 -29.80
C MET A 1 -91.35 5.57 -29.25
N GLY A 2 -90.59 4.50 -28.94
CA GLY A 2 -89.14 4.44 -28.66
C GLY A 2 -88.65 5.11 -27.35
N ARG A 3 -88.16 4.40 -26.31
CA ARG A 3 -86.83 3.77 -26.11
C ARG A 3 -85.66 4.80 -26.18
N ALA A 4 -84.64 4.86 -25.29
CA ALA A 4 -84.06 3.92 -24.33
C ALA A 4 -83.10 4.63 -23.32
N GLY A 5 -82.72 3.91 -22.24
CA GLY A 5 -81.61 4.17 -21.30
C GLY A 5 -82.08 4.18 -19.85
N GLY A 6 -81.96 3.18 -18.97
CA GLY A 6 -80.93 2.13 -18.80
C GLY A 6 -79.71 2.75 -18.10
N GLY A 7 -79.39 2.56 -16.81
CA GLY A 7 -79.78 1.60 -15.79
C GLY A 7 -78.53 0.92 -15.21
N GLY A 8 -78.23 1.12 -13.93
CA GLY A 8 -77.19 0.42 -13.15
C GLY A 8 -76.17 1.39 -12.51
N GLY A 9 -75.89 1.41 -11.21
CA GLY A 9 -76.15 0.44 -10.15
C GLY A 9 -74.84 -0.02 -9.52
N SER A 10 -74.49 0.59 -8.38
CA SER A 10 -73.68 0.07 -7.26
C SER A 10 -72.39 -0.71 -7.54
N SER A 11 -71.26 -0.26 -6.98
CA SER A 11 -70.50 -1.05 -5.97
C SER A 11 -69.32 -0.24 -5.39
N SER A 12 -69.38 -0.06 -4.07
CA SER A 12 -68.27 0.39 -3.21
C SER A 12 -67.43 -0.83 -2.86
N ALA A 13 -66.10 -0.75 -3.03
CA ALA A 13 -65.17 -1.79 -2.61
C ALA A 13 -64.12 -1.19 -1.66
N VAL A 14 -64.20 -1.66 -0.42
CA VAL A 14 -63.22 -1.52 0.66
C VAL A 14 -62.07 -2.49 0.38
N ALA A 15 -60.82 -2.05 0.53
CA ALA A 15 -59.66 -2.95 0.55
C ALA A 15 -58.74 -2.58 1.73
N ALA A 16 -58.56 -3.58 2.60
CA ALA A 16 -57.77 -3.59 3.82
C ALA A 16 -56.25 -3.72 3.54
N PRO A 17 -55.36 -3.53 4.54
CA PRO A 17 -53.92 -3.57 4.36
C PRO A 17 -53.40 -5.00 4.36
N VAL A 18 -52.36 -5.26 3.56
CA VAL A 18 -51.65 -6.54 3.52
C VAL A 18 -50.40 -6.44 4.38
N GLU A 19 -50.43 -7.09 5.54
CA GLU A 19 -49.23 -7.54 6.23
C GLU A 19 -48.66 -8.78 5.53
N GLY A 20 -47.33 -8.83 5.41
CA GLY A 20 -46.59 -9.98 4.90
C GLY A 20 -45.22 -10.03 5.57
N GLY A 21 -45.08 -10.92 6.54
CA GLY A 21 -43.87 -11.12 7.32
C GLY A 21 -42.80 -11.99 6.66
N VAL A 22 -41.60 -11.84 7.22
CA VAL A 22 -40.52 -12.82 7.43
C VAL A 22 -39.97 -13.55 6.19
N GLY A 23 -38.79 -13.11 5.76
CA GLY A 23 -37.83 -13.91 5.02
C GLY A 23 -36.44 -13.75 5.64
N ALA A 24 -36.10 -14.61 6.59
CA ALA A 24 -34.74 -14.77 7.06
C ALA A 24 -33.92 -15.49 5.97
N GLY A 25 -33.06 -14.72 5.28
CA GLY A 25 -32.05 -15.24 4.38
C GLY A 25 -30.66 -14.97 4.96
N ALA A 26 -30.14 -15.94 5.69
CA ALA A 26 -28.73 -16.00 6.04
C ALA A 26 -27.93 -16.47 4.82
N GLY A 27 -26.79 -15.82 4.55
CA GLY A 27 -25.74 -16.32 3.67
C GLY A 27 -25.82 -15.88 2.21
N ALA A 28 -25.30 -14.69 1.91
CA ALA A 28 -24.76 -14.37 0.59
C ALA A 28 -23.60 -13.39 0.80
N GLY A 29 -22.46 -13.65 0.15
CA GLY A 29 -21.16 -13.04 0.44
C GLY A 29 -21.21 -11.53 0.65
N ALA A 30 -20.37 -11.05 1.56
CA ALA A 30 -20.11 -9.64 1.76
C ALA A 30 -19.41 -9.07 0.51
N GLY A 31 -20.16 -8.94 -0.59
CA GLY A 31 -19.91 -7.91 -1.58
C GLY A 31 -20.04 -6.61 -0.82
N GLU A 32 -18.89 -5.99 -0.56
CA GLU A 32 -18.74 -4.74 0.17
C GLU A 32 -19.75 -3.72 -0.40
N ARG A 33 -20.88 -3.54 0.30
CA ARG A 33 -21.90 -2.58 -0.15
C ARG A 33 -21.29 -1.20 0.04
N ALA A 34 -21.17 -0.45 -1.06
CA ALA A 34 -20.77 0.95 -1.03
C ALA A 34 -21.54 1.68 0.07
N LEU A 35 -20.81 2.31 0.99
CA LEU A 35 -21.41 2.92 2.17
C LEU A 35 -22.34 4.05 1.72
N ALA A 36 -23.56 4.07 2.27
CA ALA A 36 -24.52 5.10 1.93
C ALA A 36 -24.04 6.46 2.48
N ILE A 37 -23.91 7.45 1.59
CA ILE A 37 -23.51 8.80 1.97
C ILE A 37 -24.65 9.46 2.76
N MET A 38 -24.43 9.71 4.05
CA MET A 38 -25.44 10.34 4.93
C MET A 38 -25.37 11.87 4.85
N LYS A 39 -24.15 12.41 4.89
CA LYS A 39 -23.86 13.84 4.97
C LYS A 39 -22.54 14.15 4.30
N MET A 40 -22.49 15.21 3.52
CA MET A 40 -21.26 15.77 2.96
C MET A 40 -21.13 17.24 3.37
N ALA A 41 -19.90 17.72 3.51
CA ALA A 41 -19.64 19.12 3.80
C ALA A 41 -18.44 19.63 3.02
N GLU A 42 -18.65 20.70 2.28
CA GLU A 42 -17.60 21.44 1.60
C GLU A 42 -17.31 22.71 2.40
N LYS A 43 -16.02 23.01 2.57
CA LYS A 43 -15.54 24.20 3.26
C LYS A 43 -14.71 24.99 2.27
N PHE A 44 -14.93 26.30 2.24
CA PHE A 44 -14.23 27.22 1.36
C PHE A 44 -13.43 28.22 2.20
N SER A 45 -12.34 28.70 1.62
CA SER A 45 -11.56 29.81 2.16
C SER A 45 -12.20 31.14 1.77
N ARG A 46 -12.07 32.15 2.63
CA ARG A 46 -12.59 33.50 2.39
C ARG A 46 -11.96 34.11 1.14
N ASP A 47 -12.80 34.59 0.24
CA ASP A 47 -12.40 35.35 -0.94
C ASP A 47 -12.62 36.85 -0.68
N ALA A 48 -11.52 37.60 -0.57
CA ALA A 48 -11.58 39.03 -0.27
C ALA A 48 -12.19 39.88 -1.40
N SER A 49 -12.37 39.30 -2.61
CA SER A 49 -12.99 39.98 -3.74
C SER A 49 -14.52 40.09 -3.64
N LYS A 50 -15.16 39.29 -2.78
CA LYS A 50 -16.62 39.23 -2.60
C LYS A 50 -17.04 39.74 -1.22
N PRO A 51 -18.25 40.29 -1.09
CA PRO A 51 -18.79 40.62 0.22
C PRO A 51 -19.01 39.33 1.02
N ALA A 52 -18.77 39.38 2.33
CA ALA A 52 -18.88 38.21 3.21
C ALA A 52 -20.28 37.58 3.22
N ASP A 53 -21.33 38.36 2.92
CA ASP A 53 -22.72 37.90 2.83
C ASP A 53 -23.02 37.07 1.56
N GLU A 54 -22.18 37.16 0.53
CA GLU A 54 -22.30 36.39 -0.72
C GLU A 54 -21.22 35.32 -0.86
N ASP A 55 -20.15 35.43 -0.08
CA ASP A 55 -19.04 34.48 -0.06
C ASP A 55 -19.39 33.25 0.79
N VAL A 56 -19.44 32.08 0.14
CA VAL A 56 -19.90 30.83 0.77
C VAL A 56 -18.76 30.21 1.55
N ALA A 57 -18.88 30.16 2.88
CA ALA A 57 -17.87 29.53 3.75
C ALA A 57 -18.03 28.01 3.84
N LYS A 58 -19.27 27.54 3.87
CA LYS A 58 -19.56 26.12 4.06
C LYS A 58 -20.86 25.72 3.39
N ARG A 59 -20.82 24.64 2.61
CA ARG A 59 -22.01 23.95 2.11
C ARG A 59 -22.13 22.61 2.81
N VAL A 60 -23.31 22.28 3.29
CA VAL A 60 -23.59 21.01 3.96
C VAL A 60 -24.77 20.34 3.28
N PHE A 61 -24.50 19.19 2.68
CA PHE A 61 -25.51 18.37 2.02
C PHE A 61 -25.90 17.25 2.99
N HIS A 62 -27.12 17.30 3.51
CA HIS A 62 -27.72 16.20 4.25
C HIS A 62 -28.48 15.30 3.27
N VAL A 63 -27.73 14.45 2.56
CA VAL A 63 -28.23 13.61 1.46
C VAL A 63 -29.40 12.73 1.91
N ALA A 64 -29.29 12.09 3.08
CA ALA A 64 -30.36 11.23 3.61
C ALA A 64 -31.64 12.01 3.99
N ALA A 65 -31.52 13.29 4.32
CA ALA A 65 -32.64 14.13 4.75
C ALA A 65 -33.15 15.09 3.65
N GLY A 66 -32.54 15.07 2.46
CA GLY A 66 -32.89 15.97 1.34
C GLY A 66 -32.79 17.46 1.69
N ARG A 67 -31.83 17.82 2.56
CA ARG A 67 -31.66 19.20 3.07
C ARG A 67 -30.25 19.71 2.74
N VAL A 68 -30.18 20.96 2.28
CA VAL A 68 -28.92 21.65 2.00
C VAL A 68 -28.83 22.90 2.88
N GLU A 69 -27.71 23.08 3.55
CA GLU A 69 -27.40 24.26 4.35
C GLU A 69 -26.18 24.97 3.77
N VAL A 70 -26.34 26.25 3.44
CA VAL A 70 -25.27 27.13 2.98
C VAL A 70 -25.01 28.17 4.05
N ARG A 71 -23.77 28.24 4.53
CA ARG A 71 -23.31 29.27 5.47
C ARG A 71 -22.32 30.18 4.77
N TYR A 72 -22.53 31.48 4.92
CA TYR A 72 -21.65 32.50 4.36
C TYR A 72 -20.53 32.85 5.33
N HIS A 73 -19.51 33.57 4.84
CA HIS A 73 -18.42 34.03 5.66
C HIS A 73 -18.87 35.10 6.67
N LEU A 74 -18.11 35.24 7.75
CA LEU A 74 -18.34 36.28 8.74
C LEU A 74 -17.87 37.63 8.19
N GLY A 75 -18.77 38.61 8.15
CA GLY A 75 -18.42 39.97 7.76
C GLY A 75 -17.60 40.71 8.82
N GLU A 76 -16.77 41.65 8.39
CA GLU A 76 -16.00 42.51 9.28
C GLU A 76 -16.94 43.35 10.16
N GLY A 77 -16.71 43.34 11.47
CA GLY A 77 -17.56 44.02 12.45
C GLY A 77 -18.89 43.32 12.76
N ARG A 78 -19.12 42.07 12.31
CA ARG A 78 -20.32 41.28 12.62
C ARG A 78 -19.99 40.06 13.49
N ILE A 79 -20.93 39.69 14.36
CA ILE A 79 -20.78 38.55 15.30
C ILE A 79 -21.38 37.26 14.71
N THR A 80 -22.41 37.38 13.87
CA THR A 80 -23.13 36.25 13.26
C THR A 80 -22.99 36.25 11.75
N ALA A 81 -22.96 35.05 11.16
CA ALA A 81 -22.92 34.82 9.72
C ALA A 81 -24.33 34.51 9.19
N GLY A 82 -24.60 34.91 7.94
CA GLY A 82 -25.83 34.57 7.24
C GLY A 82 -25.84 33.09 6.89
N HIS A 83 -27.03 32.49 6.85
CA HIS A 83 -27.17 31.13 6.36
C HIS A 83 -28.51 30.90 5.69
N VAL A 84 -28.52 29.98 4.74
CA VAL A 84 -29.69 29.59 3.97
C VAL A 84 -29.85 28.09 4.08
N VAL A 85 -31.04 27.67 4.48
CA VAL A 85 -31.46 26.26 4.55
C VAL A 85 -32.51 26.04 3.49
N LEU A 86 -32.21 25.13 2.57
CA LEU A 86 -33.12 24.70 1.51
C LEU A 86 -33.45 23.22 1.72
N GLN A 87 -34.70 22.87 1.52
CA GLN A 87 -35.19 21.50 1.64
C GLN A 87 -35.91 21.11 0.36
N ARG A 88 -35.78 19.85 -0.03
CA ARG A 88 -36.36 19.34 -1.28
C ARG A 88 -37.88 19.52 -1.36
N ASP A 89 -38.56 19.23 -0.26
CA ASP A 89 -40.03 19.23 -0.17
C ASP A 89 -40.54 20.19 0.92
N GLY A 90 -39.72 21.18 1.32
CA GLY A 90 -39.99 22.04 2.48
C GLY A 90 -39.73 23.53 2.25
N PRO A 91 -40.08 24.39 3.21
CA PRO A 91 -39.89 25.83 3.10
C PRO A 91 -38.40 26.20 3.10
N ALA A 92 -38.00 27.09 2.20
CA ALA A 92 -36.69 27.72 2.22
C ALA A 92 -36.59 28.71 3.39
N GLN A 93 -35.62 28.52 4.27
CA GLN A 93 -35.32 29.42 5.38
C GLN A 93 -34.02 30.17 5.08
N ALA A 94 -34.13 31.47 4.78
CA ALA A 94 -32.97 32.34 4.61
C ALA A 94 -32.86 33.27 5.81
N VAL A 95 -31.76 33.18 6.55
CA VAL A 95 -31.43 34.08 7.65
C VAL A 95 -30.41 35.08 7.15
N GLN A 96 -30.88 36.29 6.88
CA GLN A 96 -30.04 37.44 6.53
C GLN A 96 -29.67 38.22 7.79
N ILE A 97 -28.40 38.62 7.92
CA ILE A 97 -27.93 39.39 9.08
C ILE A 97 -28.38 40.85 8.97
N ASN A 98 -28.42 41.40 7.75
CA ASN A 98 -28.82 42.78 7.53
C ASN A 98 -30.35 42.86 7.39
N PRO A 99 -31.08 43.44 8.38
CA PRO A 99 -32.53 43.53 8.34
C PRO A 99 -33.05 44.50 7.27
N LEU A 100 -32.19 45.37 6.74
CA LEU A 100 -32.52 46.30 5.64
C LEU A 100 -32.23 45.71 4.25
N ALA A 101 -31.56 44.55 4.17
CA ALA A 101 -31.32 43.90 2.90
C ALA A 101 -32.64 43.40 2.29
N PRO A 102 -32.80 43.47 0.96
CA PRO A 102 -33.99 42.94 0.33
C PRO A 102 -34.06 41.43 0.56
N LYS A 103 -35.24 40.97 0.98
CA LYS A 103 -35.53 39.54 1.08
C LYS A 103 -35.30 38.89 -0.29
N PRO A 104 -34.62 37.74 -0.37
CA PRO A 104 -34.32 37.11 -1.64
C PRO A 104 -35.62 36.69 -2.34
N ARG A 105 -35.69 36.90 -3.65
CA ARG A 105 -36.89 36.55 -4.42
C ARG A 105 -37.02 35.04 -4.46
N ALA A 106 -38.25 34.53 -4.52
CA ALA A 106 -38.50 33.10 -4.62
C ALA A 106 -37.83 32.46 -5.84
N LEU A 107 -37.76 33.19 -6.97
CA LEU A 107 -37.07 32.74 -8.18
C LEU A 107 -35.57 32.50 -7.94
N ASP A 108 -34.91 33.45 -7.26
CA ASP A 108 -33.48 33.39 -6.98
C ASP A 108 -33.15 32.22 -6.05
N LEU A 109 -34.01 31.96 -5.05
CA LEU A 109 -33.88 30.79 -4.16
C LEU A 109 -34.07 29.47 -4.91
N LEU A 110 -34.99 29.40 -5.88
CA LEU A 110 -35.18 28.20 -6.70
C LEU A 110 -34.00 27.97 -7.65
N GLN A 111 -33.44 29.03 -8.23
CA GLN A 111 -32.22 28.93 -9.03
C GLN A 111 -31.04 28.44 -8.19
N LEU A 112 -30.84 29.02 -7.00
CA LEU A 112 -29.84 28.57 -6.03
C LEU A 112 -30.04 27.11 -5.62
N PHE A 113 -31.29 26.67 -5.42
CA PHE A 113 -31.57 25.28 -5.09
C PHE A 113 -31.17 24.32 -6.22
N ARG A 114 -31.45 24.67 -7.48
CA ARG A 114 -31.04 23.86 -8.64
C ARG A 114 -29.52 23.77 -8.79
N THR A 115 -28.80 24.88 -8.57
CA THR A 115 -27.33 24.86 -8.61
C THR A 115 -26.75 24.02 -7.47
N LEU A 116 -27.34 24.08 -6.27
CA LEU A 116 -26.93 23.25 -5.15
C LEU A 116 -27.26 21.76 -5.35
N GLN A 117 -28.37 21.42 -6.02
CA GLN A 117 -28.67 20.03 -6.40
C GLN A 117 -27.67 19.47 -7.42
N ALA A 118 -27.20 20.30 -8.36
CA ALA A 118 -26.12 19.90 -9.27
C ALA A 118 -24.82 19.67 -8.48
N ALA A 119 -24.43 20.63 -7.63
CA ALA A 119 -23.25 20.51 -6.78
C ALA A 119 -23.31 19.30 -5.84
N GLU A 120 -24.48 18.95 -5.30
CA GLU A 120 -24.68 17.75 -4.48
C GLU A 120 -24.38 16.47 -5.26
N ARG A 121 -24.83 16.38 -6.52
CA ARG A 121 -24.56 15.23 -7.39
C ARG A 121 -23.08 15.13 -7.72
N ASP A 122 -22.44 16.25 -8.05
CA ASP A 122 -21.02 16.32 -8.39
C ASP A 122 -20.16 15.93 -7.18
N ALA A 123 -20.48 16.44 -6.00
CA ALA A 123 -19.81 16.07 -4.75
C ALA A 123 -20.01 14.59 -4.40
N CYS A 124 -21.22 14.05 -4.59
CA CYS A 124 -21.47 12.61 -4.40
C CYS A 124 -20.62 11.77 -5.36
N GLN A 125 -20.51 12.18 -6.62
CA GLN A 125 -19.71 11.47 -7.61
C GLN A 125 -18.22 11.52 -7.25
N ALA A 126 -17.70 12.69 -6.87
CA ALA A 126 -16.32 12.85 -6.43
C ALA A 126 -15.96 11.96 -5.22
N VAL A 127 -16.87 11.83 -4.25
CA VAL A 127 -16.66 10.93 -3.11
C VAL A 127 -16.61 9.46 -3.56
N ARG A 128 -17.47 9.05 -4.49
CA ARG A 128 -17.49 7.68 -5.03
C ARG A 128 -16.25 7.38 -5.86
N ASP A 129 -15.80 8.33 -6.67
CA ASP A 129 -14.59 8.20 -7.48
C ASP A 129 -13.36 8.07 -6.56
N SER A 130 -13.31 8.86 -5.48
CA SER A 130 -12.25 8.77 -4.46
C SER A 130 -12.29 7.44 -3.68
N GLU A 131 -13.48 6.93 -3.37
CA GLU A 131 -13.63 5.59 -2.76
C GLU A 131 -13.09 4.50 -3.70
N TRP A 132 -13.43 4.58 -4.99
CA TRP A 132 -12.97 3.64 -6.00
C TRP A 132 -11.44 3.71 -6.15
N GLU A 133 -10.87 4.91 -6.27
CA GLU A 133 -9.42 5.12 -6.37
C GLU A 133 -8.70 4.55 -5.15
N SER A 134 -9.20 4.86 -3.93
CA SER A 134 -8.62 4.35 -2.69
C SER A 134 -8.65 2.82 -2.63
N ARG A 135 -9.75 2.20 -3.07
CA ARG A 135 -9.89 0.75 -3.14
C ARG A 135 -8.91 0.13 -4.14
N GLU A 136 -8.76 0.74 -5.31
CA GLU A 136 -7.83 0.23 -6.33
C GLU A 136 -6.37 0.38 -5.87
N ILE A 137 -6.00 1.49 -5.23
CA ILE A 137 -4.68 1.68 -4.62
C ILE A 137 -4.43 0.58 -3.57
N ALA A 138 -5.39 0.32 -2.68
CA ALA A 138 -5.25 -0.72 -1.66
C ALA A 138 -5.07 -2.11 -2.29
N ARG A 139 -5.84 -2.43 -3.33
CA ARG A 139 -5.74 -3.68 -4.07
C ARG A 139 -4.37 -3.86 -4.73
N VAL A 140 -3.88 -2.83 -5.42
CA VAL A 140 -2.57 -2.85 -6.08
C VAL A 140 -1.45 -2.99 -5.05
N ARG A 141 -1.51 -2.24 -3.94
CA ARG A 141 -0.53 -2.34 -2.85
C ARG A 141 -0.50 -3.72 -2.22
N ALA A 142 -1.66 -4.32 -1.96
CA ALA A 142 -1.72 -5.68 -1.42
C ALA A 142 -1.05 -6.71 -2.35
N GLY A 143 -1.16 -6.54 -3.67
CA GLY A 143 -0.46 -7.38 -4.64
C GLY A 143 1.05 -7.10 -4.69
N GLN A 144 1.45 -5.83 -4.61
CA GLN A 144 2.86 -5.45 -4.56
C GLN A 144 3.55 -5.96 -3.29
N GLU A 145 2.91 -5.81 -2.12
CA GLU A 145 3.42 -6.25 -0.81
C GLU A 145 3.68 -7.76 -0.76
N GLN A 146 2.83 -8.58 -1.40
CA GLN A 146 3.07 -10.02 -1.52
C GLN A 146 4.34 -10.37 -2.31
N GLY A 147 4.76 -9.49 -3.23
CA GLY A 147 5.96 -9.65 -4.05
C GLY A 147 7.21 -9.04 -3.44
N ILE A 148 7.13 -8.40 -2.27
CA ILE A 148 8.30 -7.79 -1.62
C ILE A 148 9.12 -8.89 -0.94
N ALA A 149 10.18 -9.35 -1.61
CA ALA A 149 11.24 -10.10 -0.98
C ALA A 149 12.16 -9.12 -0.23
N LEU A 150 12.06 -9.08 1.09
CA LEU A 150 13.00 -8.35 1.93
C LEU A 150 14.36 -9.05 1.88
N GLU A 151 15.31 -8.45 1.16
CA GLU A 151 16.72 -8.84 1.26
C GLU A 151 17.25 -8.38 2.62
N VAL A 152 16.99 -9.17 3.66
CA VAL A 152 17.57 -8.93 4.98
C VAL A 152 19.08 -9.15 4.86
N PRO A 153 19.92 -8.12 5.09
CA PRO A 153 21.35 -8.30 5.12
C PRO A 153 21.71 -9.39 6.13
N TYR A 154 22.66 -10.25 5.81
CA TYR A 154 23.04 -11.40 6.64
C TYR A 154 23.30 -11.05 8.12
N TYR A 155 23.71 -9.81 8.42
CA TYR A 155 23.94 -9.32 9.77
C TYR A 155 22.65 -8.99 10.56
N ASP A 156 21.55 -8.65 9.88
CA ASP A 156 20.27 -8.33 10.53
C ASP A 156 19.46 -9.60 10.85
N VAL A 157 19.59 -10.68 10.06
CA VAL A 157 18.95 -11.98 10.37
C VAL A 157 19.43 -12.54 11.71
N ALA A 158 20.70 -12.32 12.05
CA ALA A 158 21.27 -12.76 13.32
C ALA A 158 20.81 -11.89 14.51
N ARG A 159 20.46 -10.62 14.27
CA ARG A 159 20.00 -9.69 15.30
C ARG A 159 18.50 -9.80 15.56
N VAL A 160 17.69 -9.89 14.50
CA VAL A 160 16.25 -10.12 14.61
C VAL A 160 15.95 -11.48 15.24
N LYS A 161 16.72 -12.54 14.91
CA LYS A 161 16.60 -13.81 15.62
C LYS A 161 17.02 -13.76 17.09
N ALA A 162 17.95 -12.88 17.45
CA ALA A 162 18.32 -12.68 18.85
C ALA A 162 17.23 -11.89 19.60
N GLU A 163 16.64 -10.87 18.97
CA GLU A 163 15.55 -10.04 19.52
C GLU A 163 14.20 -10.81 19.61
N ASP A 164 13.87 -11.69 18.66
CA ASP A 164 12.68 -12.57 18.72
C ASP A 164 12.87 -13.76 19.69
N SER A 165 14.10 -14.03 20.14
CA SER A 165 14.42 -15.05 21.15
C SER A 165 14.59 -14.46 22.56
N ASP A 166 14.44 -13.15 22.72
CA ASP A 166 14.71 -12.39 23.95
C ASP A 166 13.62 -12.56 25.04
N ASP A 167 12.69 -13.51 24.84
CA ASP A 167 11.84 -14.07 25.91
C ASP A 167 12.59 -15.13 26.76
N GLU A 168 13.85 -15.41 26.44
CA GLU A 168 14.72 -16.31 27.20
C GLU A 168 16.00 -15.56 27.62
N PRO A 169 16.39 -15.57 28.92
CA PRO A 169 17.43 -14.69 29.42
C PRO A 169 18.78 -14.98 28.76
N PRO A 170 19.63 -13.96 28.57
CA PRO A 170 20.87 -14.08 27.82
C PRO A 170 21.91 -14.77 28.69
N ASP A 171 22.15 -16.06 28.44
CA ASP A 171 23.41 -16.66 28.83
C ASP A 171 24.51 -16.10 27.92
N GLU A 172 25.30 -15.22 28.52
CA GLU A 172 26.50 -14.65 27.95
C GLU A 172 27.52 -15.74 27.58
N ALA A 173 28.27 -15.45 26.51
CA ALA A 173 29.53 -16.06 26.08
C ALA A 173 29.47 -17.20 25.02
N SER A 174 29.92 -16.83 23.81
CA SER A 174 30.67 -17.70 22.90
C SER A 174 29.97 -18.96 22.39
N SER A 175 29.14 -18.77 21.37
CA SER A 175 29.38 -19.54 20.15
C SER A 175 29.10 -18.67 18.94
N ALA A 176 30.16 -18.11 18.36
CA ALA A 176 30.17 -17.89 16.92
C ALA A 176 29.63 -19.19 16.31
N ALA A 177 28.47 -19.13 15.64
CA ALA A 177 27.75 -20.28 15.13
C ALA A 177 28.74 -21.34 14.65
N ASP A 178 28.77 -22.47 15.36
CA ASP A 178 29.85 -23.43 15.25
C ASP A 178 30.01 -23.82 13.77
N TYR A 179 31.16 -23.46 13.21
CA TYR A 179 31.42 -23.47 11.76
C TYR A 179 31.40 -24.89 11.18
N LEU A 180 31.39 -25.90 12.05
CA LEU A 180 31.27 -27.31 11.69
C LEU A 180 29.84 -27.85 11.82
N THR A 181 28.95 -27.22 12.58
CA THR A 181 27.58 -27.74 12.85
C THR A 181 26.79 -28.13 11.60
N PRO A 182 26.84 -27.39 10.47
CA PRO A 182 26.14 -27.76 9.24
C PRO A 182 26.74 -28.96 8.50
N PHE A 183 28.00 -29.31 8.81
CA PHE A 183 28.77 -30.33 8.10
C PHE A 183 28.94 -31.62 8.92
N LEU A 184 28.63 -31.56 10.22
CA LEU A 184 28.62 -32.70 11.12
C LEU A 184 27.39 -33.59 10.84
N PRO A 185 27.54 -34.93 10.81
CA PRO A 185 26.41 -35.84 10.70
C PRO A 185 25.44 -35.66 11.89
N PRO A 186 24.11 -35.73 11.65
CA PRO A 186 23.13 -35.64 12.73
C PRO A 186 23.29 -36.83 13.69
N GLY A 187 23.44 -36.55 14.99
CA GLY A 187 23.49 -37.56 16.06
C GLY A 187 24.83 -37.74 16.78
N LEU A 188 25.85 -36.93 16.49
CA LEU A 188 27.19 -37.08 17.06
C LEU A 188 27.39 -36.31 18.39
N GLY A 189 26.51 -36.55 19.36
CA GLY A 189 26.61 -35.94 20.69
C GLY A 189 27.50 -36.68 21.70
N ALA A 190 27.87 -37.94 21.45
CA ALA A 190 28.47 -38.79 22.50
C ALA A 190 29.51 -39.85 22.06
N GLY A 191 29.81 -40.01 20.77
CA GLY A 191 30.81 -40.97 20.28
C GLY A 191 31.71 -40.32 19.25
N GLY A 192 33.03 -40.26 19.52
CA GLY A 192 34.00 -39.59 18.64
C GLY A 192 33.93 -40.04 17.17
N MET A 193 34.32 -39.15 16.26
CA MET A 193 34.36 -39.40 14.81
C MET A 193 35.44 -40.42 14.44
N THR A 194 35.19 -41.26 13.43
CA THR A 194 36.26 -42.05 12.78
C THR A 194 37.11 -41.16 11.85
N ARG A 195 38.35 -41.58 11.55
CA ARG A 195 39.27 -40.81 10.68
C ARG A 195 38.66 -40.49 9.31
N GLU A 196 37.91 -41.43 8.74
CA GLU A 196 37.22 -41.28 7.45
C GLU A 196 36.09 -40.25 7.52
N GLN A 197 35.35 -40.21 8.63
CA GLN A 197 34.30 -39.21 8.87
C GLN A 197 34.89 -37.81 9.04
N CYS A 198 36.04 -37.68 9.72
CA CYS A 198 36.76 -36.41 9.82
C CYS A 198 37.23 -35.88 8.46
N LEU A 199 37.75 -36.76 7.59
CA LEU A 199 38.11 -36.39 6.21
C LEU A 199 36.89 -35.93 5.42
N ALA A 200 35.78 -36.65 5.51
CA ALA A 200 34.54 -36.30 4.82
C ALA A 200 33.98 -34.94 5.28
N VAL A 201 34.05 -34.62 6.57
CA VAL A 201 33.63 -33.31 7.09
C VAL A 201 34.54 -32.21 6.57
N ARG A 202 35.87 -32.39 6.60
CA ARG A 202 36.82 -31.42 6.04
C ARG A 202 36.58 -31.18 4.55
N GLU A 203 36.40 -32.23 3.77
CA GLU A 203 36.13 -32.13 2.33
C GLU A 203 34.80 -31.43 2.04
N ARG A 204 33.75 -31.68 2.81
CA ARG A 204 32.47 -30.97 2.68
C ARG A 204 32.61 -29.49 2.99
N CYS A 205 33.31 -29.12 4.04
CA CYS A 205 33.58 -27.71 4.39
C CYS A 205 34.34 -26.99 3.27
N LEU A 206 35.41 -27.61 2.75
CA LEU A 206 36.22 -27.02 1.68
C LEU A 206 35.47 -27.00 0.34
N ARG A 207 34.64 -28.02 0.05
CA ARG A 207 33.80 -28.06 -1.15
C ARG A 207 32.71 -27.00 -1.10
N ALA A 208 32.03 -26.81 0.03
CA ALA A 208 31.03 -25.75 0.19
C ALA A 208 31.63 -24.34 -0.01
N LEU A 209 32.88 -24.12 0.44
CA LEU A 209 33.58 -22.87 0.18
C LEU A 209 33.95 -22.73 -1.31
N LYS A 210 34.40 -23.80 -1.97
CA LYS A 210 34.70 -23.82 -3.41
C LYS A 210 33.47 -23.61 -4.27
N ASP A 211 32.34 -24.24 -3.95
CA ASP A 211 31.07 -24.06 -4.67
C ASP A 211 30.59 -22.61 -4.55
N ARG A 212 30.81 -21.97 -3.40
CA ARG A 212 30.55 -20.55 -3.22
C ARG A 212 31.44 -19.67 -4.09
N LEU A 213 32.71 -20.05 -4.29
CA LEU A 213 33.61 -19.35 -5.22
C LEU A 213 33.17 -19.56 -6.68
N ALA A 214 32.75 -20.77 -7.06
CA ALA A 214 32.27 -21.04 -8.41
C ALA A 214 31.02 -20.22 -8.78
N ARG A 215 30.10 -19.99 -7.83
CA ARG A 215 28.96 -19.07 -8.05
C ARG A 215 29.39 -17.62 -8.24
N LEU A 216 30.53 -17.21 -7.68
CA LEU A 216 31.10 -15.88 -7.94
C LEU A 216 31.65 -15.78 -9.36
N ASP A 217 32.28 -16.83 -9.87
CA ASP A 217 32.74 -16.87 -11.27
C ASP A 217 31.54 -16.76 -12.25
N GLU A 218 30.39 -17.34 -11.91
CA GLU A 218 29.14 -17.17 -12.65
C GLU A 218 28.63 -15.71 -12.59
N GLU A 219 28.68 -15.07 -11.42
CA GLU A 219 28.33 -13.66 -11.24
C GLU A 219 29.27 -12.73 -12.03
N GLN A 220 30.58 -13.03 -12.07
CA GLN A 220 31.55 -12.33 -12.91
C GLN A 220 31.20 -12.43 -14.40
N ALA A 221 30.84 -13.63 -14.87
CA ALA A 221 30.41 -13.84 -16.25
C ALA A 221 29.13 -13.04 -16.56
N ALA A 222 28.20 -12.93 -15.61
CA ALA A 222 27.00 -12.12 -15.75
C ALA A 222 27.31 -10.61 -15.82
N LEU A 223 28.27 -10.12 -15.02
CA LEU A 223 28.73 -8.74 -15.08
C LEU A 223 29.41 -8.41 -16.41
N ALA A 224 30.25 -9.30 -16.92
CA ALA A 224 30.88 -9.15 -18.23
C ALA A 224 29.85 -9.10 -19.37
N ARG A 225 28.78 -9.93 -19.29
CA ARG A 225 27.66 -9.88 -20.24
C ARG A 225 26.92 -8.54 -20.18
N ARG A 226 26.68 -7.99 -18.99
CA ARG A 226 26.04 -6.67 -18.81
C ARG A 226 26.89 -5.53 -19.37
N GLN A 227 28.21 -5.58 -19.16
CA GLN A 227 29.14 -4.61 -19.75
C GLN A 227 29.16 -4.70 -21.29
N ALA A 228 29.15 -5.91 -21.84
CA ALA A 228 29.09 -6.12 -23.29
C ALA A 228 27.77 -5.61 -23.90
N ALA A 229 26.64 -5.84 -23.23
CA ALA A 229 25.35 -5.30 -23.64
C ALA A 229 25.38 -3.76 -23.64
N PHE A 230 25.81 -3.15 -22.53
CA PHE A 230 25.97 -1.70 -22.41
C PHE A 230 26.85 -1.09 -23.52
N SER A 231 27.94 -1.75 -23.88
CA SER A 231 28.83 -1.28 -24.95
C SER A 231 28.22 -1.32 -26.35
N ARG A 232 27.26 -2.25 -26.58
CA ARG A 232 26.57 -2.39 -27.88
C ARG A 232 25.42 -1.41 -28.01
N ASP A 233 24.67 -1.23 -26.93
CA ASP A 233 23.51 -0.34 -26.92
C ASP A 233 23.95 1.13 -27.09
N ARG A 234 25.16 1.48 -26.62
CA ARG A 234 25.77 2.80 -26.83
C ARG A 234 25.92 3.23 -28.30
N ASP A 235 26.09 2.29 -29.23
CA ASP A 235 26.41 2.60 -30.63
C ASP A 235 25.16 2.57 -31.54
N MET A 236 23.94 2.31 -31.01
CA MET A 236 22.72 1.98 -31.79
C MET A 236 21.50 2.90 -31.53
N LEU A 237 21.65 4.24 -31.43
CA LEU A 237 20.51 5.14 -31.16
C LEU A 237 20.33 6.33 -32.12
N THR A 238 19.07 6.78 -32.18
CA THR A 238 18.60 7.99 -32.87
C THR A 238 18.44 9.18 -31.89
N PRO A 239 18.48 10.44 -32.35
CA PRO A 239 18.62 11.62 -31.47
C PRO A 239 17.46 11.90 -30.49
N ALA A 240 16.28 11.31 -30.69
CA ALA A 240 15.18 11.43 -29.75
C ALA A 240 15.20 10.35 -28.66
N GLU A 241 15.82 9.20 -28.96
CA GLU A 241 15.98 8.09 -28.02
C GLU A 241 17.29 8.24 -27.21
N GLU A 242 18.17 9.15 -27.63
CA GLU A 242 19.45 9.48 -26.96
C GLU A 242 19.25 9.93 -25.51
N GLU A 243 18.31 10.84 -25.20
CA GLU A 243 18.14 11.38 -23.84
C GLU A 243 17.63 10.32 -22.85
N GLU A 244 16.63 9.53 -23.23
CA GLU A 244 16.12 8.43 -22.39
C GLU A 244 17.17 7.32 -22.22
N HIS A 245 17.94 7.06 -23.27
CA HIS A 245 19.03 6.10 -23.21
C HIS A 245 20.21 6.60 -22.38
N GLU A 246 20.50 7.90 -22.37
CA GLU A 246 21.53 8.50 -21.50
C GLU A 246 21.20 8.30 -20.02
N VAL A 247 19.95 8.49 -19.62
CA VAL A 247 19.50 8.24 -18.24
C VAL A 247 19.62 6.75 -17.90
N ALA A 248 19.11 5.87 -18.76
CA ALA A 248 19.21 4.42 -18.58
C ALA A 248 20.68 3.96 -18.53
N ALA A 249 21.54 4.58 -19.32
CA ALA A 249 22.97 4.29 -19.37
C ALA A 249 23.69 4.73 -18.10
N GLN A 250 23.36 5.90 -17.56
CA GLN A 250 23.90 6.37 -16.27
C GLN A 250 23.50 5.44 -15.13
N GLU A 251 22.23 5.02 -15.08
CA GLU A 251 21.75 4.06 -14.09
C GLU A 251 22.44 2.69 -14.21
N ALA A 252 22.56 2.16 -15.44
CA ALA A 252 23.24 0.91 -15.70
C ALA A 252 24.73 0.99 -15.30
N GLY A 253 25.41 2.08 -15.64
CA GLY A 253 26.80 2.34 -15.26
C GLY A 253 27.00 2.41 -13.74
N PHE A 254 26.11 3.08 -13.01
CA PHE A 254 26.14 3.12 -11.55
C PHE A 254 25.99 1.72 -10.93
N ARG A 255 25.04 0.93 -11.44
CA ARG A 255 24.83 -0.46 -10.99
C ARG A 255 26.06 -1.33 -11.26
N ILE A 256 26.66 -1.23 -12.46
CA ILE A 256 27.88 -1.96 -12.81
C ILE A 256 29.05 -1.59 -11.87
N ASN A 257 29.26 -0.31 -11.60
CA ASN A 257 30.33 0.17 -10.71
C ASN A 257 30.19 -0.35 -9.28
N ILE A 258 28.97 -0.40 -8.73
CA ILE A 258 28.73 -0.98 -7.41
C ILE A 258 29.08 -2.47 -7.40
N LEU A 259 28.66 -3.20 -8.43
CA LEU A 259 28.90 -4.64 -8.52
C LEU A 259 30.40 -4.95 -8.67
N GLN A 260 31.14 -4.16 -9.44
CA GLN A 260 32.61 -4.27 -9.52
C GLN A 260 33.29 -4.05 -8.16
N ARG A 261 32.87 -3.02 -7.40
CA ARG A 261 33.43 -2.76 -6.07
C ARG A 261 33.14 -3.88 -5.08
N ARG A 262 31.94 -4.47 -5.16
CA ARG A 262 31.58 -5.63 -4.33
C ARG A 262 32.41 -6.85 -4.71
N LEU A 263 32.56 -7.10 -6.01
CA LEU A 263 33.35 -8.21 -6.55
C LEU A 263 34.81 -8.13 -6.09
N ALA A 264 35.47 -6.98 -6.28
CA ALA A 264 36.87 -6.79 -5.87
C ALA A 264 37.10 -7.05 -4.37
N ARG A 265 36.23 -6.52 -3.50
CA ARG A 265 36.28 -6.80 -2.05
C ARG A 265 36.10 -8.28 -1.72
N HIS A 266 35.30 -8.98 -2.51
CA HIS A 266 35.04 -10.41 -2.31
C HIS A 266 36.18 -11.30 -2.83
N GLU A 267 36.83 -10.94 -3.94
CA GLU A 267 38.04 -11.62 -4.44
C GLU A 267 39.20 -11.49 -3.45
N GLU A 268 39.43 -10.27 -2.93
CA GLU A 268 40.45 -10.01 -1.91
C GLU A 268 40.19 -10.81 -0.62
N ALA A 269 38.93 -10.88 -0.19
CA ALA A 269 38.54 -11.60 1.03
C ALA A 269 38.45 -13.14 0.84
N ALA A 270 38.22 -13.63 -0.39
CA ALA A 270 38.01 -15.05 -0.67
C ALA A 270 39.23 -15.91 -0.34
N LEU A 271 40.43 -15.48 -0.77
CA LEU A 271 41.67 -16.19 -0.51
C LEU A 271 42.01 -16.19 0.98
N SER A 272 41.90 -15.04 1.64
CA SER A 272 42.10 -14.92 3.10
C SER A 272 41.16 -15.84 3.87
N LYS A 273 39.86 -15.86 3.54
CA LYS A 273 38.87 -16.74 4.18
C LYS A 273 39.15 -18.22 3.92
N TYR A 274 39.65 -18.59 2.75
CA TYR A 274 40.05 -19.97 2.44
C TYR A 274 41.22 -20.43 3.33
N TYR A 275 42.26 -19.61 3.44
CA TYR A 275 43.41 -19.93 4.28
C TYR A 275 43.06 -19.94 5.77
N GLU A 276 42.21 -19.02 6.21
CA GLU A 276 41.71 -19.00 7.59
C GLU A 276 40.87 -20.23 7.91
N LEU A 277 40.00 -20.67 7.00
CA LEU A 277 39.20 -21.87 7.18
C LEU A 277 40.08 -23.12 7.21
N ASP A 278 41.05 -23.27 6.31
CA ASP A 278 41.97 -24.42 6.32
C ASP A 278 42.85 -24.42 7.59
N ARG A 279 43.27 -23.25 8.07
CA ARG A 279 44.00 -23.13 9.35
C ARG A 279 43.12 -23.52 10.55
N LYS A 280 41.85 -23.10 10.57
CA LYS A 280 40.89 -23.47 11.63
C LYS A 280 40.61 -24.97 11.61
N LEU A 281 40.37 -25.56 10.44
CA LEU A 281 40.12 -27.00 10.28
C LEU A 281 41.32 -27.87 10.69
N ARG A 282 42.56 -27.40 10.51
CA ARG A 282 43.77 -28.09 10.96
C ARG A 282 44.00 -28.02 12.47
N ASN A 283 43.55 -26.95 13.11
CA ASN A 283 43.76 -26.68 14.53
C ASN A 283 42.59 -27.12 15.42
N ASP A 284 41.52 -27.65 14.83
CA ASP A 284 40.32 -28.04 15.56
C ASP A 284 40.52 -29.37 16.31
N ALA A 285 40.29 -29.34 17.62
CA ALA A 285 40.38 -30.51 18.50
C ALA A 285 39.46 -31.66 18.06
N ARG A 286 38.31 -31.35 17.42
CA ARG A 286 37.35 -32.35 16.93
C ARG A 286 37.84 -33.09 15.68
N LEU A 287 38.80 -32.51 14.94
CA LEU A 287 39.41 -33.08 13.74
C LEU A 287 40.86 -33.54 13.98
N ALA A 288 41.36 -33.44 15.22
CA ALA A 288 42.74 -33.76 15.61
C ALA A 288 43.15 -35.22 15.31
N LEU A 289 42.20 -36.16 15.19
CA LEU A 289 42.43 -37.54 14.76
C LEU A 289 42.97 -37.65 13.32
N LEU A 290 42.94 -36.58 12.53
CA LEU A 290 43.59 -36.49 11.22
C LEU A 290 45.09 -36.21 11.29
N LEU A 291 45.57 -35.59 12.38
CA LEU A 291 46.93 -35.08 12.52
C LEU A 291 47.90 -36.08 13.18
N VAL A 292 47.36 -37.12 13.82
CA VAL A 292 48.16 -38.18 14.46
C VAL A 292 48.55 -39.22 13.40
N PRO A 293 49.84 -39.42 13.09
CA PRO A 293 50.28 -40.51 12.22
C PRO A 293 49.99 -41.85 12.91
N ALA A 294 49.62 -42.85 12.11
CA ALA A 294 49.40 -44.22 12.56
C ALA A 294 50.68 -44.84 13.14
#